data_AF-A0A969US08-F1
#
_entry.id   AF-A0A969US08-F1
#
_cell.length_a   1.000
_cell.length_b   1.000
_cell.length_c   1.000
_cell.angle_alpha   90.00
_cell.angle_beta   90.00
_cell.angle_gamma   90.00
#
_symmetry.space_group_name_H-M   'P 1'
#
loop_
_entity.id
_entity.type
_entity.pdbx_description
1 polymer ?
#
loop_
_entity_poly.entity_id
_entity_poly.type
_entity_poly.pdbx_seq_one_letter_code
_entity_poly.pdbx_strand_id
1 'polypeptide(L)'
;MTTLQWRTSSQLITLADALNAECSVALLENAVALLYTPRSCQFARYQNGTLLDAEEQAVDFDPVFEARVFNSKAELRWLNETAGLGRAVLLSEDETLPEFEQSVLDRPTKSPLSAVRTIPQRYLLWGKGHEPAIESDTWSILSEARIGQLRVPVGQLKAGQTVYLQAIEYLAEVDCFGNVAVVEERLLGLEVSKS
;
A
#
# COMPACT_ATOMS: atom_id res chain seq x y z
N MET A 1 3.81 22.09 7.38
CA MET A 1 4.98 21.22 7.18
C MET A 1 4.57 19.85 7.68
N THR A 2 4.73 18.83 6.86
CA THR A 2 4.35 17.44 7.20
C THR A 2 5.62 16.63 7.32
N THR A 3 5.75 15.87 8.41
CA THR A 3 6.91 14.99 8.61
C THR A 3 6.54 13.57 8.18
N LEU A 4 7.30 13.02 7.25
CA LEU A 4 7.20 11.62 6.86
C LEU A 4 8.33 10.83 7.51
N GLN A 5 7.93 9.88 8.35
CA GLN A 5 8.82 8.92 8.99
C GLN A 5 8.96 7.69 8.12
N TRP A 6 10.13 7.06 8.17
CA TRP A 6 10.33 5.73 7.59
C TRP A 6 11.11 4.78 8.50
N ARG A 7 10.78 3.50 8.40
CA ARG A 7 11.56 2.38 8.94
C ARG A 7 11.99 1.50 7.77
N THR A 8 13.20 0.97 7.82
CA THR A 8 13.73 0.11 6.73
C THR A 8 14.26 -1.17 7.32
N SER A 9 14.13 -2.28 6.59
CA SER A 9 14.86 -3.49 6.94
C SER A 9 16.36 -3.26 6.75
N SER A 10 17.15 -3.65 7.77
CA SER A 10 18.61 -3.60 7.74
C SER A 10 19.20 -4.75 6.90
N GLN A 11 18.47 -5.86 6.82
CA GLN A 11 18.77 -7.03 5.98
C GLN A 11 17.63 -7.29 4.98
N LEU A 12 17.87 -8.19 4.02
CA LEU A 12 16.80 -8.69 3.16
C LEU A 12 15.95 -9.68 3.97
N ILE A 13 14.64 -9.45 3.98
CA ILE A 13 13.66 -10.22 4.76
C ILE A 13 12.54 -10.72 3.87
N THR A 14 11.80 -11.73 4.32
CA THR A 14 10.61 -12.18 3.59
C THR A 14 9.49 -11.15 3.69
N LEU A 15 8.52 -11.21 2.77
CA LEU A 15 7.30 -10.40 2.88
C LEU A 15 6.54 -10.72 4.19
N ALA A 16 6.52 -11.99 4.61
CA ALA A 16 5.90 -12.40 5.86
C ALA A 16 6.54 -11.73 7.08
N ASP A 17 7.88 -11.68 7.14
CA ASP A 17 8.59 -11.01 8.23
C ASP A 17 8.28 -9.50 8.26
N ALA A 18 8.21 -8.87 7.08
CA ALA A 18 7.89 -7.45 6.96
C ALA A 18 6.47 -7.12 7.44
N LEU A 19 5.49 -7.99 7.14
CA LEU A 19 4.09 -7.87 7.57
C LEU A 19 3.93 -8.09 9.08
N ASN A 20 4.68 -9.04 9.64
CA ASN A 20 4.61 -9.40 11.06
C ASN A 20 5.51 -8.54 11.97
N ALA A 21 6.25 -7.59 11.41
CA ALA A 21 6.99 -6.61 12.20
C ALA A 21 6.03 -5.82 13.09
N GLU A 22 6.41 -5.57 14.34
CA GLU A 22 5.54 -4.95 15.35
C GLU A 22 4.92 -3.61 14.89
N CYS A 23 5.71 -2.78 14.20
CA CYS A 23 5.23 -1.52 13.61
C CYS A 23 4.22 -1.73 12.48
N SER A 24 4.42 -2.74 11.63
CA SER A 24 3.48 -3.11 10.56
C SER A 24 2.16 -3.58 11.17
N VAL A 25 2.20 -4.47 12.17
CA VAL A 25 1.00 -4.95 12.87
C VAL A 25 0.23 -3.81 13.53
N ALA A 26 0.92 -2.86 14.15
CA ALA A 26 0.28 -1.72 14.83
C ALA A 26 -0.41 -0.73 13.86
N LEU A 27 0.10 -0.59 12.63
CA LEU A 27 -0.31 0.51 11.73
C LEU A 27 -1.11 0.06 10.52
N LEU A 28 -0.92 -1.17 10.06
CA LEU A 28 -1.51 -1.67 8.82
C LEU A 28 -2.85 -2.38 9.03
N GLU A 29 -3.41 -2.40 10.23
CA GLU A 29 -4.72 -3.02 10.47
C GLU A 29 -5.77 -2.46 9.49
N ASN A 30 -6.52 -3.37 8.84
CA ASN A 30 -7.45 -3.09 7.74
C ASN A 30 -6.82 -2.42 6.49
N ALA A 31 -5.52 -2.58 6.27
CA ALA A 31 -4.87 -2.08 5.05
C ALA A 31 -5.28 -2.86 3.80
N VAL A 32 -5.14 -2.18 2.67
CA VAL A 32 -5.23 -2.76 1.34
C VAL A 32 -3.82 -3.07 0.87
N ALA A 33 -3.64 -4.23 0.25
CA ALA A 33 -2.40 -4.60 -0.39
C ALA A 33 -2.57 -4.59 -1.92
N LEU A 34 -1.55 -4.10 -2.62
CA LEU A 34 -1.35 -4.26 -4.06
C LEU A 34 -0.13 -5.16 -4.25
N LEU A 35 -0.35 -6.32 -4.84
CA LEU A 35 0.65 -7.38 -4.97
C LEU A 35 0.96 -7.63 -6.43
N TYR A 36 2.24 -7.55 -6.78
CA TYR A 36 2.72 -7.83 -8.12
C TYR A 36 3.41 -9.20 -8.17
N THR A 37 2.96 -10.00 -9.13
CA THR A 37 3.56 -11.28 -9.51
C THR A 37 3.92 -11.24 -10.99
N PRO A 38 4.72 -12.18 -11.50
CA PRO A 38 5.01 -12.25 -12.94
C PRO A 38 3.77 -12.43 -13.83
N ARG A 39 2.62 -12.83 -13.25
CA ARG A 39 1.40 -13.16 -13.99
C ARG A 39 0.22 -12.23 -13.69
N SER A 40 0.26 -11.48 -12.60
CA SER A 40 -0.88 -10.69 -12.14
C SER A 40 -0.46 -9.50 -11.28
N CYS A 41 -1.34 -8.50 -11.26
CA CYS A 41 -1.40 -7.49 -10.23
C CYS A 41 -2.75 -7.68 -9.52
N GLN A 42 -2.73 -7.96 -8.23
CA GLN A 42 -3.94 -8.29 -7.47
C GLN A 42 -4.02 -7.51 -6.16
N PHE A 43 -5.25 -7.24 -5.73
CA PHE A 43 -5.48 -6.70 -4.41
C PHE A 43 -5.62 -7.80 -3.36
N ALA A 44 -5.24 -7.49 -2.12
CA ALA A 44 -5.52 -8.29 -0.94
C ALA A 44 -5.88 -7.35 0.23
N ARG A 45 -6.42 -7.90 1.31
CA ARG A 45 -6.70 -7.17 2.56
C ARG A 45 -5.78 -7.67 3.66
N TYR A 46 -5.17 -6.75 4.40
CA TYR A 46 -4.38 -7.07 5.57
C TYR A 46 -5.27 -7.18 6.80
N GLN A 47 -5.22 -8.33 7.47
CA GLN A 47 -5.90 -8.58 8.74
C GLN A 47 -5.04 -9.51 9.58
N ASN A 48 -4.84 -9.17 10.86
CA ASN A 48 -4.18 -10.06 11.84
C ASN A 48 -2.83 -10.64 11.36
N GLY A 49 -1.97 -9.83 10.72
CA GLY A 49 -0.63 -10.30 10.28
C GLY A 49 -0.62 -11.05 8.95
N THR A 50 -1.77 -11.27 8.32
CA THR A 50 -1.87 -11.98 7.04
C THR A 50 -2.55 -11.15 5.96
N LEU A 51 -2.34 -11.54 4.70
CA LEU A 51 -3.02 -10.97 3.54
C LEU A 51 -4.05 -11.98 3.03
N LEU A 52 -5.29 -11.52 2.91
CA LEU A 52 -6.42 -12.30 2.43
C LEU A 52 -6.86 -11.83 1.03
N ASP A 53 -7.09 -12.77 0.12
CA ASP A 53 -7.63 -12.49 -1.21
C ASP A 53 -9.16 -12.27 -1.18
N ALA A 54 -9.76 -12.17 -2.38
CA ALA A 54 -11.20 -11.94 -2.53
C ALA A 54 -12.06 -13.16 -2.13
N GLU A 55 -11.45 -14.33 -2.02
CA GLU A 55 -12.03 -15.58 -1.53
C GLU A 55 -11.76 -15.78 -0.03
N GLU A 56 -11.24 -14.75 0.66
CA GLU A 56 -10.84 -14.76 2.06
C GLU A 56 -9.82 -15.88 2.37
N GLN A 57 -9.01 -16.25 1.38
CA GLN A 57 -7.91 -17.19 1.52
C GLN A 57 -6.59 -16.45 1.74
N ALA A 58 -5.68 -17.06 2.50
CA ALA A 58 -4.34 -16.54 2.68
C ALA A 58 -3.60 -16.51 1.34
N VAL A 59 -3.01 -15.36 1.01
CA VAL A 59 -2.24 -15.20 -0.22
C VAL A 59 -0.93 -15.97 -0.16
N ASP A 60 -0.62 -16.69 -1.22
CA ASP A 60 0.71 -17.27 -1.45
C ASP A 60 1.72 -16.16 -1.80
N PHE A 61 2.78 -16.03 -0.99
CA PHE A 61 3.81 -15.00 -1.16
C PHE A 61 4.94 -15.44 -2.10
N ASP A 62 5.09 -16.73 -2.39
CA ASP A 62 6.15 -17.25 -3.25
C ASP A 62 6.24 -16.56 -4.63
N PRO A 63 5.13 -16.28 -5.34
CA PRO A 63 5.18 -15.60 -6.63
C PRO A 63 5.29 -14.08 -6.53
N VAL A 64 5.22 -13.48 -5.34
CA VAL A 64 5.20 -12.03 -5.15
C VAL A 64 6.62 -11.48 -5.25
N PHE A 65 6.83 -10.52 -6.16
CA PHE A 65 8.09 -9.79 -6.26
C PHE A 65 8.01 -8.36 -5.74
N GLU A 66 6.81 -7.78 -5.65
CA GLU A 66 6.60 -6.45 -5.07
C GLU A 66 5.25 -6.42 -4.34
N ALA A 67 5.25 -5.82 -3.15
CA ALA A 67 4.05 -5.58 -2.36
C ALA A 67 4.01 -4.15 -1.85
N ARG A 68 2.87 -3.49 -2.02
CA ARG A 68 2.54 -2.22 -1.36
C ARG A 68 1.32 -2.45 -0.48
N VAL A 69 1.47 -2.36 0.83
CA VAL A 69 0.39 -2.56 1.81
C VAL A 69 0.13 -1.25 2.53
N PHE A 70 -1.06 -0.69 2.38
CA PHE A 70 -1.32 0.70 2.71
C PHE A 70 -2.71 0.95 3.29
N ASN A 71 -2.77 1.96 4.15
CA ASN A 71 -3.98 2.61 4.60
C ASN A 71 -3.68 4.10 4.85
N SER A 72 -4.63 4.82 5.44
CA SER A 72 -4.45 6.24 5.76
C SER A 72 -3.31 6.50 6.74
N LYS A 73 -2.96 5.54 7.59
CA LYS A 73 -1.94 5.66 8.65
C LYS A 73 -0.53 5.39 8.14
N ALA A 74 -0.33 4.32 7.37
CA ALA A 74 0.99 3.90 6.91
C ALA A 74 0.97 3.19 5.55
N GLU A 75 2.14 3.08 4.94
CA GLU A 75 2.40 2.23 3.77
C GLU A 75 3.67 1.40 3.99
N LEU A 76 3.54 0.08 3.93
CA LEU A 76 4.65 -0.85 3.81
C LEU A 76 4.92 -1.13 2.33
N ARG A 77 6.17 -0.97 1.92
CA ARG A 77 6.69 -1.37 0.62
C ARG A 77 7.66 -2.50 0.82
N TRP A 78 7.53 -3.56 0.03
CA TRP A 78 8.48 -4.64 0.00
C TRP A 78 8.81 -4.98 -1.45
N LEU A 79 10.09 -5.07 -1.76
CA LEU A 79 10.60 -5.42 -3.09
C LEU A 79 11.56 -6.59 -2.97
N ASN A 80 11.23 -7.70 -3.62
CA ASN A 80 12.06 -8.89 -3.72
C ASN A 80 13.36 -8.54 -4.47
N GLU A 81 14.50 -8.72 -3.81
CA GLU A 81 15.82 -8.52 -4.43
C GLU A 81 16.44 -9.86 -4.82
N THR A 82 16.24 -10.91 -4.03
CA THR A 82 16.77 -12.25 -4.32
C THR A 82 16.00 -13.35 -3.60
N ALA A 83 15.57 -14.38 -4.35
CA ALA A 83 15.09 -15.66 -3.81
C ALA A 83 14.03 -15.55 -2.68
N GLY A 84 13.07 -14.61 -2.80
CA GLY A 84 12.02 -14.44 -1.80
C GLY A 84 12.40 -13.52 -0.63
N LEU A 85 13.61 -12.99 -0.64
CA LEU A 85 14.11 -12.01 0.30
C LEU A 85 14.18 -10.64 -0.37
N GLY A 86 13.66 -9.63 0.32
CA GLY A 86 13.49 -8.30 -0.21
C GLY A 86 13.74 -7.21 0.82
N ARG A 87 13.79 -5.98 0.33
CA ARG A 87 13.90 -4.80 1.15
C ARG A 87 12.53 -4.29 1.52
N ALA A 88 12.31 -4.08 2.81
CA ALA A 88 11.07 -3.52 3.33
C ALA A 88 11.27 -2.06 3.77
N VAL A 89 10.31 -1.20 3.47
CA VAL A 89 10.25 0.19 3.92
C VAL A 89 8.83 0.49 4.40
N LEU A 90 8.67 0.89 5.66
CA LEU A 90 7.40 1.34 6.22
C LEU A 90 7.40 2.85 6.35
N LEU A 91 6.44 3.52 5.71
CA LEU A 91 6.25 4.96 5.70
C LEU A 91 5.04 5.35 6.56
N SER A 92 5.17 6.39 7.38
CA SER A 92 4.06 6.91 8.20
C SER A 92 4.25 8.40 8.50
N GLU A 93 3.15 9.15 8.60
CA GLU A 93 3.15 10.51 9.15
C GLU A 93 3.04 10.53 10.69
N ASP A 94 2.85 9.36 11.31
CA ASP A 94 2.75 9.23 12.75
C ASP A 94 4.13 9.40 13.40
N GLU A 95 4.29 10.43 14.22
CA GLU A 95 5.54 10.70 14.97
C GLU A 95 5.74 9.74 16.14
N THR A 96 4.69 8.99 16.52
CA THR A 96 4.69 8.09 17.69
C THR A 96 5.08 6.66 17.34
N LEU A 97 5.62 6.40 16.14
CA LEU A 97 6.16 5.08 15.76
C LEU A 97 7.01 4.52 16.91
N PRO A 98 6.55 3.49 17.62
CA PRO A 98 7.23 3.07 18.83
C PRO A 98 8.69 2.67 18.54
N GLU A 99 9.56 2.92 19.51
CA GLU A 99 10.92 2.38 19.49
C GLU A 99 10.82 0.88 19.80
N PHE A 100 10.69 0.09 18.75
CA PHE A 100 10.70 -1.36 18.86
C PHE A 100 12.17 -1.82 18.80
N GLU A 101 12.78 -2.06 19.96
CA GLU A 101 14.22 -2.41 20.09
C GLU A 101 14.62 -3.69 19.33
N GLN A 102 13.67 -4.51 18.89
CA GLN A 102 13.90 -5.80 18.23
C GLN A 102 13.08 -5.99 16.94
N SER A 103 12.67 -4.91 16.28
CA SER A 103 11.93 -5.03 15.03
C SER A 103 12.85 -5.33 13.85
N VAL A 104 12.45 -6.24 12.95
CA VAL A 104 13.13 -6.43 11.65
C VAL A 104 13.10 -5.16 10.77
N LEU A 105 12.22 -4.20 11.12
CA LEU A 105 12.16 -2.87 10.56
C LEU A 105 12.78 -1.88 11.55
N ASP A 106 14.08 -1.65 11.40
CA ASP A 106 14.86 -0.81 12.29
C ASP A 106 14.76 0.68 11.96
N ARG A 107 15.27 1.49 12.90
CA ARG A 107 15.44 2.94 12.76
C ARG A 107 16.18 3.28 11.45
N PRO A 108 15.85 4.42 10.84
CA PRO A 108 16.31 4.71 9.50
C PRO A 108 17.81 5.03 9.45
N THR A 109 18.45 4.67 8.34
CA THR A 109 19.77 5.18 7.96
C THR A 109 19.75 6.64 7.50
N LYS A 110 18.55 7.24 7.33
CA LYS A 110 18.32 8.62 6.87
C LYS A 110 17.36 9.38 7.80
N SER A 111 17.58 10.68 7.96
CA SER A 111 16.68 11.57 8.73
C SER A 111 15.26 11.58 8.15
N PRO A 112 14.21 11.78 8.97
CA PRO A 112 12.83 11.91 8.49
C PRO A 112 12.70 12.98 7.41
N LEU A 113 11.78 12.79 6.47
CA LEU A 113 11.51 13.75 5.42
C LEU A 113 10.59 14.85 5.95
N SER A 114 11.04 16.10 5.91
CA SER A 114 10.19 17.25 6.18
C SER A 114 9.65 17.83 4.87
N ALA A 115 8.39 17.51 4.56
CA ALA A 115 7.70 18.03 3.39
C ALA A 115 7.22 19.48 3.62
N VAL A 116 7.60 20.38 2.72
CA VAL A 116 7.15 21.78 2.73
C VAL A 116 5.67 21.87 2.34
N ARG A 117 5.19 20.94 1.50
CA ARG A 117 3.80 20.84 1.04
C ARG A 117 3.45 19.39 0.73
N THR A 118 2.17 19.06 0.83
CA THR A 118 1.62 17.80 0.31
C THR A 118 0.54 18.06 -0.74
N ILE A 119 0.37 17.14 -1.69
CA ILE A 119 -0.66 17.20 -2.72
C ILE A 119 -1.45 15.89 -2.74
N PRO A 120 -2.76 15.91 -2.43
CA PRO A 120 -3.62 14.74 -2.59
C PRO A 120 -3.76 14.36 -4.07
N GLN A 121 -3.61 13.08 -4.38
CA GLN A 121 -3.71 12.51 -5.72
C GLN A 121 -4.75 11.40 -5.77
N ARG A 122 -5.31 11.19 -6.97
CA ARG A 122 -6.27 10.11 -7.25
C ARG A 122 -5.96 9.47 -8.59
N TYR A 123 -5.69 8.18 -8.58
CA TYR A 123 -5.47 7.37 -9.78
C TYR A 123 -6.73 6.56 -10.09
N LEU A 124 -7.32 6.77 -11.26
CA LEU A 124 -8.47 6.00 -11.71
C LEU A 124 -8.06 4.54 -11.94
N LEU A 125 -8.65 3.61 -11.20
CA LEU A 125 -8.53 2.19 -11.51
C LEU A 125 -9.35 1.87 -12.76
N TRP A 126 -8.72 1.17 -13.69
CA TRP A 126 -9.37 0.84 -14.95
C TRP A 126 -10.49 -0.18 -14.72
N GLY A 127 -11.67 0.11 -15.26
CA GLY A 127 -12.85 -0.74 -15.20
C GLY A 127 -14.00 -0.01 -14.52
N LYS A 128 -15.17 -0.63 -14.57
CA LYS A 128 -16.37 -0.15 -13.86
C LYS A 128 -16.96 -1.29 -13.05
N GLY A 129 -17.68 -0.93 -11.99
CA GLY A 129 -18.48 -1.89 -11.24
C GLY A 129 -19.41 -2.66 -12.17
N HIS A 130 -19.41 -3.98 -12.02
CA HIS A 130 -20.23 -4.90 -12.81
C HIS A 130 -21.16 -5.70 -11.88
N GLU A 131 -22.40 -5.91 -12.33
CA GLU A 131 -23.34 -6.81 -11.68
C GLU A 131 -23.34 -8.19 -12.38
N PRO A 132 -23.43 -9.31 -11.65
CA PRO A 132 -23.41 -9.39 -10.20
C PRO A 132 -21.99 -9.17 -9.66
N ALA A 133 -21.87 -8.30 -8.65
CA ALA A 133 -20.66 -8.22 -7.85
C ALA A 133 -20.40 -9.58 -7.19
N ILE A 134 -19.17 -9.84 -6.76
CA ILE A 134 -18.95 -10.88 -5.75
C ILE A 134 -19.95 -10.59 -4.62
N GLU A 135 -20.69 -11.60 -4.15
CA GLU A 135 -21.61 -11.47 -3.01
C GLU A 135 -20.78 -11.32 -1.71
N SER A 136 -20.04 -10.22 -1.62
CA SER A 136 -19.20 -9.89 -0.48
C SER A 136 -19.42 -8.43 -0.13
N ASP A 137 -19.63 -8.18 1.16
CA ASP A 137 -19.74 -6.83 1.71
C ASP A 137 -18.42 -6.05 1.64
N THR A 138 -17.31 -6.70 1.29
CA THR A 138 -15.97 -6.11 1.31
C THR A 138 -15.27 -6.13 -0.05
N TRP A 139 -15.79 -6.85 -1.03
CA TRP A 139 -15.18 -7.01 -2.35
C TRP A 139 -16.15 -6.71 -3.49
N SER A 140 -15.61 -6.19 -4.58
CA SER A 140 -16.35 -5.98 -5.84
C SER A 140 -15.44 -6.28 -7.04
N ILE A 141 -16.06 -6.40 -8.22
CA ILE A 141 -15.35 -6.59 -9.49
C ILE A 141 -15.46 -5.32 -10.32
N LEU A 142 -14.31 -4.82 -10.76
CA LEU A 142 -14.18 -3.90 -11.88
C LEU A 142 -14.00 -4.72 -13.15
N SER A 143 -14.72 -4.40 -14.22
CA SER A 143 -14.52 -5.03 -15.52
C SER A 143 -14.56 -4.03 -16.66
N GLU A 144 -13.80 -4.34 -17.72
CA GLU A 144 -13.86 -3.66 -19.02
C GLU A 144 -13.29 -4.60 -20.10
N ALA A 145 -13.79 -4.51 -21.33
CA ALA A 145 -13.54 -5.48 -22.39
C ALA A 145 -12.05 -5.70 -22.74
N ARG A 146 -11.18 -4.75 -22.41
CA ARG A 146 -9.75 -4.77 -22.76
C ARG A 146 -8.81 -5.27 -21.66
N ILE A 147 -9.27 -5.29 -20.41
CA ILE A 147 -8.43 -5.60 -19.23
C ILE A 147 -8.91 -6.84 -18.46
N GLY A 148 -10.08 -7.37 -18.81
CA GLY A 148 -10.70 -8.46 -18.08
C GLY A 148 -11.38 -7.99 -16.80
N GLN A 149 -11.13 -8.70 -15.70
CA GLN A 149 -11.74 -8.45 -14.40
C GLN A 149 -10.66 -8.14 -13.37
N LEU A 150 -10.91 -7.16 -12.52
CA LEU A 150 -10.06 -6.77 -11.40
C LEU A 150 -10.90 -6.78 -10.13
N ARG A 151 -10.56 -7.65 -9.19
CA ARG A 151 -11.20 -7.71 -7.87
C ARG A 151 -10.58 -6.63 -6.98
N VAL A 152 -11.43 -5.81 -6.39
CA VAL A 152 -11.03 -4.70 -5.51
C VAL A 152 -11.68 -4.83 -4.14
N PRO A 153 -10.97 -4.53 -3.05
CA PRO A 153 -11.49 -4.60 -1.68
C PRO A 153 -12.33 -3.36 -1.37
N VAL A 154 -13.37 -3.17 -2.18
CA VAL A 154 -14.42 -2.17 -2.02
C VAL A 154 -15.74 -2.92 -2.17
N GLY A 155 -16.53 -2.96 -1.11
CA GLY A 155 -17.83 -3.62 -1.13
C GLY A 155 -18.90 -2.83 -1.87
N GLN A 156 -19.96 -3.53 -2.29
CA GLN A 156 -21.22 -2.95 -2.72
C GLN A 156 -21.10 -1.92 -3.88
N LEU A 157 -20.14 -2.13 -4.79
CA LEU A 157 -19.95 -1.25 -5.93
C LEU A 157 -21.09 -1.41 -6.93
N LYS A 158 -21.80 -0.31 -7.25
CA LYS A 158 -22.91 -0.32 -8.20
C LYS A 158 -22.41 -0.37 -9.64
N ALA A 159 -23.26 -0.87 -10.54
CA ALA A 159 -22.99 -0.87 -11.97
C ALA A 159 -22.59 0.53 -12.48
N GLY A 160 -21.48 0.60 -13.19
CA GLY A 160 -20.98 1.84 -13.81
C GLY A 160 -20.16 2.75 -12.90
N GLN A 161 -20.08 2.49 -11.59
CA GLN A 161 -19.20 3.24 -10.69
C GLN A 161 -17.72 2.92 -10.97
N THR A 162 -16.86 3.87 -10.68
CA THR A 162 -15.41 3.72 -10.80
C THR A 162 -14.75 3.80 -9.43
N VAL A 163 -13.54 3.26 -9.32
CA VAL A 163 -12.75 3.30 -8.08
C VAL A 163 -11.46 4.06 -8.34
N TYR A 164 -11.07 4.90 -7.39
CA TYR A 164 -9.81 5.62 -7.38
C TYR A 164 -8.89 5.03 -6.32
N LEU A 165 -7.63 4.80 -6.68
CA LEU A 165 -6.55 4.65 -5.71
C LEU A 165 -6.15 6.04 -5.22
N GLN A 166 -6.26 6.26 -3.92
CA GLN A 166 -5.87 7.51 -3.27
C GLN A 166 -4.38 7.49 -2.95
N ALA A 167 -3.72 8.60 -3.23
CA ALA A 167 -2.32 8.81 -2.89
C ALA A 167 -2.08 10.23 -2.38
N ILE A 168 -0.91 10.46 -1.80
CA ILE A 168 -0.44 11.78 -1.40
C ILE A 168 1.01 11.94 -1.82
N GLU A 169 1.32 13.05 -2.49
CA GLU A 169 2.67 13.43 -2.86
C GLU A 169 3.26 14.36 -1.81
N TYR A 170 4.52 14.13 -1.43
CA TYR A 170 5.30 14.95 -0.51
C TYR A 170 6.31 15.77 -1.30
N LEU A 171 6.26 17.09 -1.13
CA LEU A 171 7.13 18.02 -1.81
C LEU A 171 8.14 18.58 -0.82
N ALA A 172 9.41 18.62 -1.23
CA ALA A 172 10.50 19.21 -0.45
C ALA A 172 11.45 20.01 -1.36
N GLU A 173 12.23 20.89 -0.75
CA GLU A 173 13.32 21.58 -1.44
C GLU A 173 14.42 20.57 -1.81
N VAL A 174 14.86 20.59 -3.07
CA VAL A 174 15.85 19.64 -3.60
C VAL A 174 17.22 20.27 -3.87
N ASP A 175 17.35 21.59 -3.73
CA ASP A 175 18.60 22.31 -3.91
C ASP A 175 18.67 23.61 -3.10
N CYS A 176 19.82 24.29 -3.15
CA CYS A 176 20.08 25.54 -2.46
C CYS A 176 19.44 26.78 -3.11
N PHE A 177 18.72 26.61 -4.22
CA PHE A 177 18.01 27.70 -4.91
C PHE A 177 16.53 27.75 -4.52
N GLY A 178 16.07 26.82 -3.67
CA GLY A 178 14.68 26.72 -3.24
C GLY A 178 13.78 26.04 -4.28
N ASN A 179 14.34 25.25 -5.21
CA ASN A 179 13.52 24.46 -6.11
C ASN A 179 12.82 23.36 -5.33
N VAL A 180 11.51 23.21 -5.57
CA VAL A 180 10.66 22.23 -4.90
C VAL A 180 10.22 21.17 -5.90
N ALA A 181 10.39 19.90 -5.52
CA ALA A 181 9.95 18.75 -6.32
C ALA A 181 9.19 17.73 -5.45
N VAL A 182 8.47 16.82 -6.10
CA VAL A 182 7.93 15.63 -5.44
C VAL A 182 9.12 14.73 -5.09
N VAL A 183 9.28 14.43 -3.81
CA VAL A 183 10.39 13.62 -3.29
C VAL A 183 9.94 12.26 -2.78
N GLU A 184 8.64 12.10 -2.51
CA GLU A 184 8.03 10.85 -2.09
C GLU A 184 6.52 10.87 -2.38
N GLU A 185 5.92 9.70 -2.51
CA GLU A 185 4.46 9.49 -2.58
C GLU A 185 4.05 8.52 -1.47
N ARG A 186 2.78 8.49 -1.04
CA ARG A 186 2.23 7.40 -0.24
C ARG A 186 0.84 6.99 -0.73
N LEU A 187 0.56 5.69 -0.81
CA LEU A 187 -0.81 5.20 -1.07
C LEU A 187 -1.63 5.24 0.22
N LEU A 188 -2.91 5.59 0.12
CA LEU A 188 -3.77 5.84 1.29
C LEU A 188 -4.98 4.92 1.37
N GLY A 189 -5.50 4.45 0.23
CA GLY A 189 -6.71 3.63 0.21
C GLY A 189 -7.43 3.65 -1.13
N LEU A 190 -8.65 3.12 -1.15
CA LEU A 190 -9.53 3.11 -2.32
C LEU A 190 -10.77 3.97 -2.08
N GLU A 191 -11.20 4.72 -3.08
CA GLU A 191 -12.37 5.60 -3.03
C GLU A 191 -13.31 5.33 -4.21
N VAL A 192 -14.61 5.24 -3.98
CA VAL A 192 -15.61 5.12 -5.05
C VAL A 192 -15.95 6.50 -5.62
N SER A 193 -16.06 6.60 -6.94
CA SER A 193 -16.55 7.82 -7.59
C SER A 193 -17.94 8.20 -7.08
N LYS A 194 -18.09 9.42 -6.60
CA LYS A 194 -19.41 9.98 -6.25
C LYS A 194 -20.27 10.02 -7.52
N SER A 195 -21.46 9.43 -7.43
CA SER A 195 -22.50 9.47 -8.47
C SER A 195 -23.12 10.85 -8.58
#